data_AF-A0A0N4XLV3-F1
#
_entry.id   AF-A0A0N4XLV3-F1
#
_cell.length_a   1.000
_cell.length_b   1.000
_cell.length_c   1.000
_cell.angle_alpha   90.00
_cell.angle_beta   90.00
_cell.angle_gamma   90.00
#
_symmetry.space_group_name_H-M   'P 1'
#
loop_
_entity.id
_entity.type
_entity.pdbx_description
1 polymer ?
#
loop_
_entity_poly.entity_id
_entity_poly.type
_entity_poly.pdbx_seq_one_letter_code
_entity_poly.pdbx_strand_id
1 'polypeptide(L)'
;MTSFEFTITEHLINELRKKHQAILMADQGMIVNTATDTNLPKQNVQRRKLTRSKSIIQQIFHSKEGDDPKLKNVRQTEILVDLKDSVLQICRYFISCDEKMEMNISTKADYSPESHAHDIDNFLAGRREGHKRARALLDFARQDEDELGFRKNDLITIICEKDEH
;
A
#
# COMPACT_ATOMS: atom_id res chain seq x y z
N MET A 1 8.77 -0.32 -44.70
CA MET A 1 8.08 0.06 -43.44
C MET A 1 8.85 -0.58 -42.30
N THR A 2 9.66 0.18 -41.57
CA THR A 2 10.50 -0.34 -40.48
C THR A 2 9.74 -0.22 -39.16
N SER A 3 9.31 -1.36 -38.61
CA SER A 3 8.72 -1.43 -37.28
C SER A 3 9.79 -1.10 -36.24
N PHE A 4 9.67 0.05 -35.59
CA PHE A 4 10.46 0.38 -34.41
C PHE A 4 9.95 -0.50 -33.25
N GLU A 5 10.61 -1.62 -33.02
CA GLU A 5 10.48 -2.38 -31.79
C GLU A 5 11.08 -1.53 -30.66
N PHE A 6 10.24 -0.96 -29.81
CA PHE A 6 10.72 -0.32 -28.58
C PHE A 6 11.19 -1.42 -27.62
N THR A 7 12.44 -1.85 -27.77
CA THR A 7 13.08 -2.66 -26.75
C THR A 7 13.27 -1.79 -25.52
N ILE A 8 12.54 -2.09 -24.44
CA ILE A 8 12.72 -1.42 -23.15
C ILE A 8 14.10 -1.82 -22.63
N THR A 9 15.09 -0.97 -22.88
CA THR A 9 16.46 -1.14 -22.41
C THR A 9 16.64 -0.49 -21.04
N GLU A 10 17.58 -1.01 -20.26
CA GLU A 10 17.95 -0.44 -18.95
C GLU A 10 18.36 1.04 -19.08
N HIS A 11 19.00 1.39 -20.19
CA HIS A 11 19.37 2.77 -20.52
C HIS A 11 18.14 3.68 -20.66
N LEU A 12 17.14 3.25 -21.44
CA LEU A 12 15.89 3.99 -21.62
C LEU A 12 15.12 4.16 -20.31
N ILE A 13 15.08 3.11 -19.47
CA ILE A 13 14.47 3.18 -18.14
C ILE A 13 15.19 4.24 -17.28
N ASN A 14 16.52 4.26 -17.31
CA ASN A 14 17.31 5.21 -16.54
C ASN A 14 17.12 6.65 -17.02
N GLU A 15 17.03 6.88 -18.32
CA GLU A 15 16.70 8.21 -18.86
C GLU A 15 15.31 8.68 -18.44
N LEU A 16 14.29 7.81 -18.55
CA LEU A 16 12.92 8.15 -18.16
C LEU A 16 12.81 8.43 -16.65
N ARG A 17 13.52 7.66 -15.82
CA ARG A 17 13.60 7.92 -14.37
C ARG A 17 14.26 9.26 -14.07
N LYS A 18 15.38 9.58 -14.72
CA LYS A 18 16.05 10.88 -14.56
C LYS A 18 15.14 12.03 -14.96
N LYS A 19 14.43 11.90 -16.08
CA LYS A 19 13.46 12.90 -16.56
C LYS A 19 12.32 13.11 -15.55
N HIS A 20 11.73 12.02 -15.05
CA HIS A 20 10.63 12.10 -14.09
C HIS A 20 11.08 12.67 -12.74
N GLN A 21 12.27 12.29 -12.28
CA GLN A 21 12.90 12.86 -11.09
C GLN A 21 13.08 14.37 -11.22
N ALA A 22 13.52 14.87 -12.38
CA ALA A 22 13.65 16.30 -12.63
C ALA A 22 12.31 17.05 -12.56
N ILE A 23 11.21 16.43 -13.05
CA ILE A 23 9.86 17.01 -12.98
C ILE A 23 9.40 17.14 -11.51
N LEU A 24 9.57 16.07 -10.72
CA LEU A 24 9.24 16.10 -9.28
C LEU A 24 10.08 17.14 -8.52
N MET A 25 11.35 17.32 -8.90
CA MET A 25 12.25 18.30 -8.30
C MET A 25 11.89 19.75 -8.66
N ALA A 26 11.44 20.00 -9.89
CA ALA A 26 11.00 21.32 -10.34
C ALA A 26 9.72 21.77 -9.62
N ASP A 27 8.78 20.85 -9.38
CA ASP A 27 7.52 21.13 -8.69
C ASP A 27 7.73 21.45 -7.20
N GLN A 28 8.81 20.95 -6.58
CA GLN A 28 9.16 21.20 -5.18
C GLN A 28 10.12 22.37 -4.95
N GLY A 29 10.51 23.12 -5.99
CA GLY A 29 11.32 24.34 -5.85
C GLY A 29 12.76 24.13 -5.34
N MET A 30 13.29 22.91 -5.41
CA MET A 30 14.63 22.60 -4.91
C MET A 30 15.69 22.72 -6.01
N ILE A 31 16.59 23.70 -5.88
CA ILE A 31 17.75 23.87 -6.78
C ILE A 31 18.84 22.88 -6.36
N VAL A 32 19.09 21.83 -7.15
CA VAL A 32 20.20 20.92 -6.89
C VAL A 32 20.96 20.53 -8.17
N ASN A 33 22.28 20.49 -8.06
CA ASN A 33 23.27 20.42 -9.15
C ASN A 33 23.21 19.12 -9.96
N THR A 34 22.93 19.16 -11.26
CA THR A 34 22.65 17.98 -12.12
C THR A 34 23.84 17.05 -12.36
N ALA A 35 25.05 17.40 -11.91
CA ALA A 35 26.29 16.65 -12.12
C ALA A 35 26.58 15.55 -11.09
N THR A 36 25.76 15.39 -10.04
CA THR A 36 25.98 14.38 -8.99
C THR A 36 24.77 13.46 -8.80
N ASP A 37 25.01 12.15 -8.67
CA ASP A 37 23.96 11.11 -8.56
C ASP A 37 23.22 11.13 -7.20
N THR A 38 23.60 12.00 -6.27
CA THR A 38 22.99 12.10 -4.94
C THR A 38 22.70 13.55 -4.60
N ASN A 39 21.54 14.02 -5.04
CA ASN A 39 21.08 15.39 -4.86
C ASN A 39 19.67 15.49 -4.30
N LEU A 40 19.26 14.50 -3.51
CA LEU A 40 18.30 14.79 -2.46
C LEU A 40 19.07 15.41 -1.30
N PRO A 41 18.51 16.42 -0.59
CA PRO A 41 19.06 16.86 0.69
C PRO A 41 19.29 15.60 1.51
N LYS A 42 20.45 15.51 2.17
CA LYS A 42 20.90 14.35 2.95
C LYS A 42 19.87 13.94 4.00
N GLN A 43 18.78 13.30 3.58
CA GLN A 43 18.10 12.30 4.34
C GLN A 43 18.99 11.08 4.17
N ASN A 44 20.08 11.06 4.94
CA ASN A 44 20.96 9.90 5.03
C ASN A 44 20.20 8.83 5.82
N VAL A 45 19.10 8.32 5.26
CA VAL A 45 18.58 7.03 5.67
C VAL A 45 19.54 6.05 5.06
N GLN A 46 20.40 5.46 5.89
CA GLN A 46 21.20 4.31 5.52
C GLN A 46 20.26 3.13 5.18
N ARG A 47 19.54 3.19 4.05
CA ARG A 47 18.86 2.02 3.49
C ARG A 47 19.96 1.04 3.08
N ARG A 48 20.22 0.05 3.93
CA ARG A 48 21.12 -1.04 3.56
C ARG A 48 20.56 -1.73 2.33
N LYS A 49 21.43 -1.94 1.33
CA LYS A 49 21.16 -2.85 0.22
C LYS A 49 20.93 -4.24 0.81
N LEU A 50 19.69 -4.72 0.75
CA LEU A 50 19.33 -6.07 1.16
C LEU A 50 20.08 -7.07 0.26
N THR A 51 21.09 -7.73 0.80
CA THR A 51 21.61 -8.96 0.20
C THR A 51 20.49 -9.98 0.16
N ARG A 52 20.29 -10.59 -1.01
CA ARG A 52 19.23 -11.56 -1.36
C ARG A 52 18.67 -12.33 -0.15
N SER A 53 17.39 -12.11 0.09
CA SER A 53 16.57 -12.67 1.17
C SER A 53 16.85 -14.15 1.45
N LYS A 54 17.35 -14.46 2.64
CA LYS A 54 17.34 -15.83 3.18
C LYS A 54 15.92 -16.17 3.61
N SER A 55 15.55 -17.43 3.39
CA SER A 55 14.22 -18.00 3.66
C SER A 55 13.73 -17.66 5.07
N ILE A 56 12.44 -17.34 5.20
CA ILE A 56 11.72 -17.03 6.46
C ILE A 56 11.99 -18.11 7.52
N ILE A 57 12.13 -19.37 7.10
CA ILE A 57 12.43 -20.51 7.98
C ILE A 57 13.80 -20.35 8.67
N GLN A 58 14.80 -19.82 7.95
CA GLN A 58 16.13 -19.61 8.50
C GLN A 58 16.16 -18.49 9.55
N GLN A 59 15.25 -17.52 9.45
CA GLN A 59 15.11 -16.42 10.40
C GLN A 59 14.49 -16.86 11.74
N ILE A 60 13.76 -17.99 11.77
CA ILE A 60 13.14 -18.53 12.98
C ILE A 60 14.11 -19.46 13.73
N PHE A 61 14.92 -20.26 13.01
CA PHE A 61 15.76 -21.30 13.62
C PHE A 61 17.22 -20.89 13.91
N HIS A 62 17.73 -19.81 13.31
CA HIS A 62 19.11 -19.34 13.56
C HIS A 62 19.13 -18.00 14.31
N SER A 63 18.76 -18.05 15.58
CA SER A 63 18.88 -16.93 16.53
C SER A 63 20.19 -17.02 17.30
N LYS A 64 21.34 -16.99 16.62
CA LYS A 64 22.65 -16.82 17.29
C LYS A 64 23.60 -16.05 16.38
N GLU A 65 23.57 -14.73 16.52
CA GLU A 65 24.72 -13.79 16.56
C GLU A 65 24.28 -12.38 16.13
N GLY A 66 24.42 -11.42 17.05
CA GLY A 66 24.23 -10.00 16.76
C GLY A 66 22.85 -9.40 17.07
N ASP A 67 22.17 -9.87 18.11
CA ASP A 67 20.87 -9.35 18.53
C ASP A 67 21.02 -8.03 19.30
N ASP A 68 21.39 -6.94 18.60
CA ASP A 68 21.30 -5.61 19.18
C ASP A 68 19.81 -5.21 19.25
N PRO A 69 19.21 -5.07 20.43
CA PRO A 69 17.81 -4.65 20.57
C PRO A 69 17.54 -3.32 19.87
N LYS A 70 18.55 -2.46 19.69
CA LYS A 70 18.42 -1.24 18.89
C LYS A 70 18.13 -1.53 17.42
N LEU A 71 18.75 -2.57 16.84
CA LEU A 71 18.51 -2.97 15.43
C LEU A 71 17.09 -3.49 15.22
N LYS A 72 16.53 -4.24 16.18
CA LYS A 72 15.14 -4.70 16.14
C LYS A 72 14.16 -3.53 16.24
N ASN A 73 14.40 -2.59 17.15
CA ASN A 73 13.58 -1.40 17.31
C ASN A 73 13.58 -0.54 16.04
N VAL A 74 14.75 -0.36 15.41
CA VAL A 74 14.87 0.39 14.14
C VAL A 74 14.08 -0.27 13.02
N ARG A 75 14.23 -1.59 12.81
CA ARG A 75 13.48 -2.32 11.77
C ARG A 75 11.98 -2.27 12.01
N GLN A 76 11.54 -2.37 13.27
CA GLN A 76 10.14 -2.27 13.63
C GLN A 76 9.57 -0.88 13.34
N THR A 77 10.33 0.18 13.66
CA THR A 77 9.95 1.56 13.33
C THR A 77 9.85 1.77 11.82
N GLU A 78 10.79 1.23 11.02
CA GLU A 78 10.73 1.31 9.56
C GLU A 78 9.45 0.68 9.00
N ILE A 79 9.11 -0.53 9.43
CA ILE A 79 7.88 -1.22 9.00
C ILE A 79 6.63 -0.42 9.38
N LEU A 80 6.61 0.19 10.57
CA LEU A 80 5.50 1.00 11.04
C LEU A 80 5.33 2.26 10.18
N VAL A 81 6.44 2.92 9.84
CA VAL A 81 6.45 4.09 8.95
C VAL A 81 5.95 3.72 7.56
N ASP A 82 6.45 2.63 6.97
CA ASP A 82 6.00 2.16 5.65
C ASP A 82 4.51 1.81 5.64
N LEU A 83 4.00 1.18 6.71
CA LEU A 83 2.58 0.89 6.88
C LEU A 83 1.75 2.17 6.95
N LYS A 84 2.18 3.15 7.77
CA LYS A 84 1.50 4.44 7.89
C LYS A 84 1.42 5.14 6.54
N ASP A 85 2.51 5.18 5.80
CA ASP A 85 2.56 5.85 4.49
C ASP A 85 1.69 5.13 3.46
N SER A 86 1.65 3.79 3.48
CA SER A 86 0.77 2.99 2.63
C SER A 86 -0.71 3.25 2.92
N VAL A 87 -1.10 3.31 4.20
CA VAL A 87 -2.47 3.65 4.61
C VAL A 87 -2.85 5.06 4.15
N LEU A 88 -1.95 6.04 4.33
CA LEU A 88 -2.19 7.42 3.87
C LEU A 88 -2.35 7.50 2.36
N GLN A 89 -1.58 6.72 1.60
CA GLN A 89 -1.73 6.66 0.13
C GLN A 89 -3.12 6.17 -0.27
N ILE A 90 -3.65 5.15 0.41
CA ILE A 90 -5.01 4.65 0.20
C ILE A 90 -6.05 5.73 0.52
N CYS A 91 -5.92 6.42 1.66
CA CYS A 91 -6.83 7.51 2.03
C CYS A 91 -6.83 8.63 0.98
N ARG A 92 -5.65 9.06 0.52
CA ARG A 92 -5.51 10.09 -0.52
C ARG A 92 -6.16 9.68 -1.83
N TYR A 93 -6.02 8.42 -2.22
CA TYR A 93 -6.68 7.89 -3.40
C TYR A 93 -8.21 8.00 -3.29
N PHE A 94 -8.80 7.55 -2.18
CA PHE A 94 -10.26 7.66 -1.99
C PHE A 94 -10.75 9.10 -1.95
N ILE A 95 -10.01 10.00 -1.30
CA ILE A 95 -10.32 11.44 -1.32
C ILE A 95 -10.29 11.98 -2.76
N SER A 96 -9.31 11.58 -3.57
CA SER A 96 -9.23 12.00 -4.97
C SER A 96 -10.37 11.46 -5.85
N CYS A 97 -11.06 10.40 -5.42
CA CYS A 97 -12.21 9.84 -6.12
C CYS A 97 -13.53 10.53 -5.75
N ASP A 98 -13.61 11.23 -4.61
CA ASP A 98 -14.84 11.87 -4.12
C ASP A 98 -14.51 13.17 -3.37
N GLU A 99 -14.77 14.33 -3.99
CA GLU A 99 -14.56 15.65 -3.38
C GLU A 99 -15.34 15.83 -2.06
N LYS A 100 -16.46 15.11 -1.86
CA LYS A 100 -17.23 15.18 -0.60
C LYS A 100 -16.50 14.49 0.55
N MET A 101 -15.54 13.60 0.27
CA MET A 101 -14.72 12.94 1.27
C MET A 101 -13.65 13.87 1.85
N GLU A 102 -13.16 14.83 1.07
CA GLU A 102 -12.09 15.75 1.49
C GLU A 102 -12.47 16.61 2.71
N MET A 103 -13.74 17.02 2.79
CA MET A 103 -14.25 17.86 3.89
C MET A 103 -14.62 17.07 5.15
N ASN A 104 -14.81 15.75 5.04
CA ASN A 104 -15.39 14.93 6.11
C ASN A 104 -14.41 13.92 6.71
N ILE A 105 -13.27 13.64 6.07
CA ILE A 105 -12.32 12.62 6.52
C ILE A 105 -11.04 13.26 7.04
N SER A 106 -10.75 13.06 8.32
CA SER A 106 -9.44 13.38 8.91
C SER A 106 -8.46 12.23 8.68
N THR A 107 -7.36 12.46 7.97
CA THR A 107 -6.25 11.51 7.84
C THR A 107 -5.27 11.55 9.01
N LYS A 108 -5.55 12.38 10.03
CA LYS A 108 -4.72 12.49 11.23
C LYS A 108 -5.15 11.42 12.22
N ALA A 109 -4.24 10.49 12.52
CA ALA A 109 -4.44 9.51 13.56
C ALA A 109 -4.48 10.21 14.93
N ASP A 110 -5.51 9.88 15.72
CA ASP A 110 -5.58 10.22 17.14
C ASP A 110 -5.12 9.00 17.95
N TYR A 111 -4.09 9.19 18.78
CA TYR A 111 -3.54 8.16 19.66
C TYR A 111 -3.90 8.41 21.14
N SER A 112 -4.87 9.29 21.39
CA SER A 112 -5.39 9.54 22.74
C SER A 112 -6.04 8.28 23.32
N PRO A 113 -5.91 8.03 24.64
CA PRO A 113 -6.64 6.95 25.30
C PRO A 113 -8.16 7.05 25.12
N GLU A 114 -8.68 8.27 25.04
CA GLU A 114 -10.10 8.56 24.84
C GLU A 114 -10.57 8.09 23.45
N SER A 115 -9.82 8.37 22.39
CA SER A 115 -10.11 7.81 21.06
C SER A 115 -10.04 6.29 21.09
N HIS A 116 -9.00 5.74 21.72
CA HIS A 116 -8.79 4.29 21.75
C HIS A 116 -9.94 3.52 22.42
N ALA A 117 -10.55 4.10 23.47
CA ALA A 117 -11.70 3.51 24.14
C ALA A 117 -12.91 3.31 23.21
N HIS A 118 -13.02 4.10 22.14
CA HIS A 118 -14.12 4.07 21.18
C HIS A 118 -13.78 3.30 19.89
N ASP A 119 -12.52 2.90 19.67
CA ASP A 119 -12.06 2.22 18.44
C ASP A 119 -12.84 0.94 18.15
N ILE A 120 -13.07 0.12 19.18
CA ILE A 120 -13.80 -1.16 19.05
C ILE A 120 -15.25 -0.91 18.63
N ASP A 121 -15.91 0.04 19.28
CA ASP A 121 -17.30 0.35 19.00
C ASP A 121 -17.46 0.97 17.60
N ASN A 122 -16.56 1.86 17.21
CA ASN A 122 -16.49 2.44 15.87
C ASN A 122 -16.27 1.37 14.79
N PHE A 123 -15.36 0.43 15.02
CA PHE A 123 -15.12 -0.70 14.12
C PHE A 123 -16.37 -1.59 13.97
N LEU A 124 -17.02 -1.91 15.08
CA LEU A 124 -18.24 -2.72 15.06
C LEU A 124 -19.43 -1.97 14.45
N ALA A 125 -19.54 -0.66 14.63
CA ALA A 125 -20.55 0.18 14.00
C ALA A 125 -20.36 0.22 12.48
N GLY A 126 -19.15 0.53 12.00
CA GLY A 126 -18.84 0.54 10.56
C GLY A 126 -19.02 -0.84 9.90
N ARG A 127 -18.73 -1.93 10.62
CA ARG A 127 -19.02 -3.30 10.16
C ARG A 127 -20.51 -3.59 10.02
N ARG A 128 -21.36 -2.94 10.83
CA ARG A 128 -22.82 -3.12 10.83
C ARG A 128 -23.55 -2.21 9.83
N GLU A 129 -23.00 -1.03 9.51
CA GLU A 129 -23.59 -0.08 8.56
C GLU A 129 -23.27 -0.39 7.08
N GLY A 130 -22.25 -1.21 6.80
CA GLY A 130 -21.87 -1.57 5.43
C GLY A 130 -22.68 -2.73 4.84
N HIS A 131 -22.77 -2.78 3.50
CA HIS A 131 -23.23 -3.99 2.82
C HIS A 131 -22.29 -5.15 3.15
N LYS A 132 -22.84 -6.29 3.58
CA LYS A 132 -22.07 -7.51 3.80
C LYS A 132 -21.41 -7.90 2.48
N ARG A 133 -20.09 -8.08 2.47
CA ARG A 133 -19.36 -8.54 1.27
C ARG A 133 -18.75 -9.90 1.54
N ALA A 134 -18.92 -10.80 0.59
CA ALA A 134 -18.26 -12.10 0.56
C ALA A 134 -17.18 -12.10 -0.51
N ARG A 135 -16.16 -12.96 -0.32
CA ARG A 135 -15.17 -13.24 -1.35
C ARG A 135 -15.41 -14.65 -1.88
N ALA A 136 -15.59 -14.78 -3.18
CA ALA A 136 -15.71 -16.07 -3.83
C ALA A 136 -14.42 -16.90 -3.63
N LEU A 137 -14.56 -18.13 -3.14
CA LEU A 137 -13.42 -19.02 -2.91
C LEU A 137 -13.15 -19.93 -4.12
N LEU A 138 -14.13 -20.08 -5.00
CA LEU A 138 -14.15 -20.96 -6.15
C LEU A 138 -14.80 -20.23 -7.33
N ASP A 139 -14.61 -20.78 -8.53
CA ASP A 139 -15.38 -20.39 -9.70
C ASP A 139 -16.75 -21.08 -9.63
N PHE A 140 -17.82 -20.32 -9.92
CA PHE A 140 -19.17 -20.82 -10.03
C PHE A 140 -19.78 -20.32 -11.35
N ALA A 141 -20.10 -21.26 -12.25
CA ALA A 141 -20.76 -20.95 -13.49
C ALA A 141 -22.28 -20.99 -13.28
N ARG A 142 -22.95 -19.88 -13.58
CA ARG A 142 -24.42 -19.76 -13.57
C ARG A 142 -25.05 -20.87 -14.42
N GLN A 143 -26.01 -21.61 -13.85
CA GLN A 143 -26.79 -22.63 -14.55
C GLN A 143 -28.22 -22.14 -14.83
N ASP A 144 -28.83 -21.47 -13.85
CA ASP A 144 -30.21 -20.98 -13.94
C ASP A 144 -30.29 -19.45 -14.03
N GLU A 145 -31.48 -18.91 -14.39
CA GLU A 145 -31.63 -17.47 -14.62
C GLU A 145 -31.60 -16.63 -13.32
N ASP A 146 -31.86 -17.21 -12.17
CA ASP A 146 -31.82 -16.57 -10.85
C ASP A 146 -30.45 -16.66 -10.18
N GLU A 147 -29.53 -17.47 -10.69
CA GLU A 147 -28.20 -17.64 -10.11
C GLU A 147 -27.19 -16.55 -10.52
N LEU A 148 -26.33 -16.16 -9.58
CA LEU A 148 -25.19 -15.28 -9.85
C LEU A 148 -23.93 -16.12 -10.13
N GLY A 149 -23.46 -16.12 -11.38
CA GLY A 149 -22.15 -16.66 -11.74
C GLY A 149 -21.01 -15.75 -11.29
N PHE A 150 -19.93 -16.31 -10.74
CA PHE A 150 -18.76 -15.57 -10.25
C PHE A 150 -17.47 -16.37 -10.41
N ARG A 151 -16.32 -15.69 -10.37
CA ARG A 151 -14.99 -16.30 -10.37
C ARG A 151 -14.35 -16.24 -8.99
N LYS A 152 -13.38 -17.12 -8.76
CA LYS A 152 -12.58 -17.14 -7.55
C LYS A 152 -11.94 -15.77 -7.33
N ASN A 153 -12.10 -15.28 -6.11
CA ASN A 153 -11.68 -13.97 -5.60
C ASN A 153 -12.58 -12.78 -5.96
N ASP A 154 -13.69 -12.99 -6.67
CA ASP A 154 -14.68 -11.92 -6.86
C ASP A 154 -15.24 -11.46 -5.50
N LEU A 155 -15.46 -10.15 -5.38
CA LEU A 155 -16.09 -9.52 -4.24
C LEU A 155 -17.59 -9.38 -4.52
N ILE A 156 -18.39 -10.13 -3.76
CA ILE A 156 -19.84 -10.21 -3.93
C ILE A 156 -20.50 -9.42 -2.81
N THR A 157 -21.45 -8.56 -3.17
CA THR A 157 -22.27 -7.84 -2.19
C THR A 157 -23.49 -8.69 -1.84
N ILE A 158 -23.62 -9.06 -0.57
CA ILE A 158 -24.76 -9.80 -0.05
C ILE A 158 -25.90 -8.81 0.19
N ILE A 159 -26.97 -8.97 -0.55
CA ILE A 159 -28.18 -8.14 -0.46
C ILE A 159 -29.09 -8.67 0.66
N CYS A 160 -29.29 -10.00 0.71
CA CYS A 160 -30.10 -10.69 1.71
C CYS A 160 -29.44 -12.02 2.09
N GLU A 161 -29.49 -12.36 3.39
CA GLU A 161 -28.99 -13.66 3.91
C GLU A 161 -30.15 -14.62 4.23
N LYS A 162 -31.40 -14.13 4.17
CA LYS A 162 -32.61 -14.88 4.53
C LYS A 162 -33.52 -15.18 3.34
N ASP A 163 -33.14 -14.75 2.13
CA ASP A 163 -33.91 -15.10 0.94
C ASP A 163 -33.57 -16.52 0.54
N GLU A 164 -34.59 -17.37 0.44
CA GLU A 164 -34.44 -18.73 -0.07
C GLU A 164 -34.30 -18.77 -1.60
N HIS A 165 -34.37 -17.61 -2.28
CA HIS A 165 -34.37 -17.45 -3.73
C HIS A 165 -33.44 -16.30 -4.12
#